data_AF-A0AA36J3X8-F1
#
_entry.id   AF-A0AA36J3X8-F1
#
_cell.length_a   1.000
_cell.length_b   1.000
_cell.length_c   1.000
_cell.angle_alpha   90.00
_cell.angle_beta   90.00
_cell.angle_gamma   90.00
#
_symmetry.space_group_name_H-M   'P 1'
#
loop_
_entity.id
_entity.type
_entity.pdbx_description
1 polymer ?
#
loop_
_entity_poly.entity_id
_entity_poly.type
_entity_poly.pdbx_seq_one_letter_code
_entity_poly.pdbx_strand_id
1 'polypeptide(L)'
;MEEAEFDHVLSHSNGVLTIGGFFKMNGTADQWMARVFAHAMRAARRGEVFPVWATCVGIHDLAQLATGRVYAEFLSRTYADNVALPLLFEGDLARFFDEQRWPGSSTFQRWLQASAITFQHHEWGILRSTFSQIKELSESFEVLASSVDQRGQRFVSLMQHRQAPLFASAFHPEKPAFEWGVHRHGLLRNTAIPHSRQAVLANLHFGAVFVQQARRNFRRFEKADLSNRLIFNSPIFYTARLPQLIRYFEECYIFS
;
A
#
# COMPACT_ATOMS: atom_id res chain seq x y z
N MET A 1 7.68 -8.87 -19.98
CA MET A 1 8.96 -8.59 -19.30
C MET A 1 9.58 -9.91 -18.89
N GLU A 2 10.86 -10.10 -19.17
CA GLU A 2 11.62 -11.28 -18.75
C GLU A 2 12.09 -11.15 -17.29
N GLU A 3 12.36 -12.28 -16.63
CA GLU A 3 12.76 -12.30 -15.23
C GLU A 3 14.06 -11.53 -14.96
N ALA A 4 15.04 -11.66 -15.85
CA ALA A 4 16.32 -10.96 -15.75
C ALA A 4 16.14 -9.44 -15.83
N GLU A 5 15.25 -8.97 -16.70
CA GLU A 5 14.92 -7.56 -16.85
C GLU A 5 14.26 -7.00 -15.58
N PHE A 6 13.37 -7.76 -14.95
CA PHE A 6 12.76 -7.35 -13.68
C PHE A 6 13.79 -7.29 -12.55
N ASP A 7 14.66 -8.29 -12.44
CA ASP A 7 15.73 -8.32 -11.43
C ASP A 7 16.74 -7.17 -11.65
N HIS A 8 17.01 -6.80 -12.91
CA HIS A 8 17.77 -5.60 -13.27
C HIS A 8 17.09 -4.34 -12.75
N VAL A 9 15.79 -4.17 -13.01
CA VAL A 9 15.01 -3.03 -12.50
C VAL A 9 15.05 -2.96 -10.98
N LEU A 10 14.81 -4.07 -10.28
CA LEU A 10 14.85 -4.10 -8.81
C LEU A 10 16.23 -3.73 -8.26
N SER A 11 17.31 -4.22 -8.89
CA SER A 11 18.66 -3.94 -8.42
C SER A 11 19.10 -2.48 -8.61
N HIS A 12 18.48 -1.74 -9.54
CA HIS A 12 18.83 -0.35 -9.83
C HIS A 12 17.78 0.67 -9.30
N SER A 13 16.60 0.22 -8.89
CA SER A 13 15.56 1.06 -8.28
C SER A 13 15.80 1.29 -6.79
N ASN A 14 15.24 2.38 -6.23
CA ASN A 14 15.42 2.71 -4.82
C ASN A 14 14.35 2.15 -3.87
N GLY A 15 13.31 1.52 -4.42
CA GLY A 15 12.20 0.92 -3.68
C GLY A 15 11.08 0.51 -4.63
N VAL A 16 10.06 -0.16 -4.11
CA VAL A 16 8.90 -0.63 -4.90
C VAL A 16 7.60 -0.26 -4.19
N LEU A 17 6.62 0.20 -4.96
CA LEU A 17 5.24 0.34 -4.50
C LEU A 17 4.37 -0.68 -5.23
N THR A 18 3.52 -1.39 -4.48
CA THR A 18 2.57 -2.36 -5.01
C THR A 18 1.17 -1.85 -4.74
N ILE A 19 0.39 -1.73 -5.80
CA ILE A 19 -0.91 -1.06 -5.78
C ILE A 19 -2.04 -2.03 -5.43
N GLY A 20 -3.18 -1.47 -5.02
CA GLY A 20 -4.41 -2.25 -4.88
C GLY A 20 -4.95 -2.71 -6.24
N GLY A 21 -6.00 -3.53 -6.23
CA GLY A 21 -6.67 -3.99 -7.42
C GLY A 21 -7.41 -5.30 -7.18
N PHE A 22 -8.02 -5.84 -8.24
CA PHE A 22 -8.76 -7.09 -8.20
C PHE A 22 -8.08 -8.11 -9.10
N PHE A 23 -7.10 -8.83 -8.54
CA PHE A 23 -6.39 -9.91 -9.23
C PHE A 23 -6.43 -11.15 -8.34
N LYS A 24 -6.64 -12.33 -8.92
CA LYS A 24 -6.48 -13.59 -8.19
C LYS A 24 -4.99 -13.90 -8.09
N MET A 25 -4.52 -14.28 -6.89
CA MET A 25 -3.16 -14.78 -6.64
C MET A 25 -2.95 -16.20 -7.20
N ASN A 26 -3.28 -16.38 -8.49
CA ASN A 26 -3.05 -17.61 -9.25
C ASN A 26 -2.44 -17.26 -10.63
N GLY A 27 -1.70 -16.16 -10.74
CA GLY A 27 -1.27 -15.56 -12.01
C GLY A 27 0.17 -15.05 -12.00
N THR A 28 0.58 -14.37 -13.08
CA THR A 28 1.96 -13.84 -13.24
C THR A 28 2.32 -12.76 -12.21
N ALA A 29 1.33 -12.05 -11.65
CA ALA A 29 1.53 -11.04 -10.60
C ALA A 29 2.22 -11.62 -9.35
N ASP A 30 1.89 -12.86 -8.98
CA ASP A 30 2.39 -13.55 -7.79
C ASP A 30 3.90 -13.76 -7.89
N GLN A 31 4.37 -14.11 -9.09
CA GLN A 31 5.79 -14.34 -9.36
C GLN A 31 6.60 -13.05 -9.19
N TRP A 32 6.07 -11.93 -9.71
CA TRP A 32 6.71 -10.62 -9.57
C TRP A 32 6.70 -10.12 -8.12
N MET A 33 5.58 -10.30 -7.41
CA MET A 33 5.46 -9.98 -5.99
C MET A 33 6.41 -10.81 -5.12
N ALA A 34 6.53 -12.11 -5.40
CA ALA A 34 7.50 -12.98 -4.73
C ALA A 34 8.94 -12.52 -4.98
N ARG A 35 9.27 -12.08 -6.20
CA ARG A 35 10.58 -11.51 -6.56
C ARG A 35 10.87 -10.21 -5.80
N VAL A 36 9.90 -9.29 -5.72
CA VAL A 36 10.00 -8.05 -4.93
C VAL A 36 10.28 -8.36 -3.45
N PHE A 37 9.46 -9.23 -2.86
CA PHE A 37 9.60 -9.63 -1.46
C PHE A 37 10.96 -10.28 -1.20
N ALA A 38 11.35 -11.25 -2.04
CA ALA A 38 12.64 -11.92 -1.91
C ALA A 38 13.82 -10.96 -2.09
N HIS A 39 13.74 -10.00 -3.01
CA HIS A 39 14.76 -8.96 -3.19
C HIS A 39 14.91 -8.11 -1.93
N ALA A 40 13.81 -7.60 -1.38
CA ALA A 40 13.82 -6.76 -0.19
C ALA A 40 14.33 -7.53 1.05
N MET A 41 13.93 -8.80 1.21
CA MET A 41 14.42 -9.66 2.29
C MET A 41 15.91 -10.02 2.14
N ARG A 42 16.43 -10.17 0.92
CA ARG A 42 17.88 -10.32 0.68
C ARG A 42 18.63 -9.04 1.00
N ALA A 43 18.11 -7.86 0.62
CA ALA A 43 18.70 -6.57 0.95
C ALA A 43 18.77 -6.38 2.49
N ALA A 44 17.66 -6.64 3.19
CA ALA A 44 17.60 -6.54 4.65
C ALA A 44 18.63 -7.46 5.34
N ARG A 45 18.79 -8.71 4.88
CA ARG A 45 19.80 -9.65 5.40
C ARG A 45 21.25 -9.17 5.21
N ARG A 46 21.50 -8.30 4.22
CA ARG A 46 22.81 -7.66 4.00
C ARG A 46 22.97 -6.32 4.73
N GLY A 47 21.96 -5.89 5.50
CA GLY A 47 21.94 -4.58 6.13
C GLY A 47 21.64 -3.42 5.18
N GLU A 48 21.17 -3.71 3.96
CA GLU A 48 20.79 -2.71 2.97
C GLU A 48 19.31 -2.31 3.11
N VAL A 49 19.00 -1.02 2.90
CA VAL A 49 17.62 -0.53 2.92
C VAL A 49 17.03 -0.61 1.51
N PHE A 50 16.06 -1.49 1.29
CA PHE A 50 15.26 -1.52 0.06
C PHE A 50 13.77 -1.54 0.42
N PRO A 51 13.10 -0.38 0.47
CA PRO A 51 11.74 -0.29 0.95
C PRO A 51 10.72 -0.82 -0.04
N VAL A 52 9.68 -1.44 0.50
CA VAL A 52 8.47 -1.81 -0.25
C VAL A 52 7.27 -1.22 0.45
N TRP A 53 6.36 -0.59 -0.31
CA TRP A 53 5.05 -0.18 0.17
C TRP A 53 3.96 -0.97 -0.55
N ALA A 54 3.06 -1.60 0.19
CA ALA A 54 1.98 -2.40 -0.37
C ALA A 54 0.60 -1.86 0.05
N THR A 55 -0.27 -1.56 -0.91
CA THR A 55 -1.58 -0.94 -0.66
C THR A 55 -2.72 -1.90 -0.98
N CYS A 56 -3.77 -1.91 -0.15
CA CYS A 56 -4.98 -2.72 -0.30
C CYS A 56 -4.65 -4.20 -0.50
N VAL A 57 -4.86 -4.80 -1.68
CA VAL A 57 -4.55 -6.22 -1.92
C VAL A 57 -3.08 -6.57 -1.62
N GLY A 58 -2.16 -5.61 -1.75
CA GLY A 58 -0.75 -5.81 -1.43
C GLY A 58 -0.47 -6.21 0.02
N ILE A 59 -1.33 -5.82 0.98
CA ILE A 59 -1.20 -6.28 2.38
C ILE A 59 -1.43 -7.80 2.50
N HIS A 60 -2.33 -8.34 1.68
CA HIS A 60 -2.62 -9.77 1.61
C HIS A 60 -1.46 -10.50 0.92
N ASP A 61 -0.91 -9.93 -0.16
CA ASP A 61 0.22 -10.51 -0.88
C ASP A 61 1.42 -10.69 0.05
N LEU A 62 1.77 -9.64 0.82
CA LEU A 62 2.87 -9.70 1.77
C LEU A 62 2.63 -10.70 2.91
N ALA A 63 1.40 -10.81 3.41
CA ALA A 63 1.05 -11.80 4.42
C ALA A 63 1.16 -13.23 3.88
N GLN A 64 0.68 -13.50 2.66
CA GLN A 64 0.84 -14.80 2.00
C GLN A 64 2.31 -15.13 1.78
N LEU A 65 3.12 -14.19 1.29
CA LEU A 65 4.55 -14.41 1.02
C LEU A 65 5.35 -14.68 2.30
N ALA A 66 5.00 -14.06 3.42
CA ALA A 66 5.69 -14.29 4.69
C ALA A 66 5.25 -15.58 5.40
N THR A 67 4.01 -16.01 5.21
CA THR A 67 3.45 -17.18 5.91
C THR A 67 3.50 -18.46 5.08
N GLY A 68 3.58 -18.35 3.75
CA GLY A 68 3.40 -19.46 2.81
C GLY A 68 1.95 -19.96 2.69
N ARG A 69 0.98 -19.29 3.33
CA ARG A 69 -0.44 -19.67 3.34
C ARG A 69 -1.21 -19.09 2.17
N VAL A 70 -2.29 -19.75 1.76
CA VAL A 70 -3.22 -19.17 0.78
C VAL A 70 -4.23 -18.24 1.45
N TYR A 71 -4.79 -17.30 0.70
CA TYR A 71 -5.75 -16.29 1.21
C TYR A 71 -6.89 -16.84 2.06
N ALA A 72 -7.45 -17.99 1.65
CA ALA A 72 -8.55 -18.62 2.37
C ALA A 72 -8.21 -19.05 3.80
N GLU A 73 -6.92 -19.18 4.14
CA GLU A 73 -6.48 -19.56 5.49
C GLU A 73 -6.39 -18.39 6.47
N PHE A 74 -6.31 -17.15 6.00
CA PHE A 74 -6.03 -16.00 6.86
C PHE A 74 -6.86 -14.75 6.59
N LEU A 75 -7.56 -14.67 5.45
CA LEU A 75 -8.50 -13.59 5.16
C LEU A 75 -9.89 -13.92 5.69
N SER A 76 -10.58 -12.89 6.17
CA SER A 76 -11.99 -12.95 6.53
C SER A 76 -12.74 -11.82 5.86
N ARG A 77 -14.04 -12.01 5.66
CA ARG A 77 -14.88 -10.97 5.07
C ARG A 77 -14.94 -9.77 6.01
N THR A 78 -14.63 -8.60 5.48
CA THR A 78 -14.74 -7.29 6.15
C THR A 78 -15.80 -6.47 5.45
N TYR A 79 -16.47 -5.59 6.21
CA TYR A 79 -17.44 -4.64 5.69
C TYR A 79 -16.81 -3.26 5.61
N ALA A 80 -15.72 -3.18 4.84
CA ALA A 80 -14.87 -2.01 4.67
C ALA A 80 -14.79 -1.57 3.20
N ASP A 81 -15.80 -1.92 2.39
CA ASP A 81 -15.89 -1.48 1.01
C ASP A 81 -16.51 -0.08 0.92
N ASN A 82 -15.78 0.85 0.29
CA ASN A 82 -16.20 2.22 0.03
C ASN A 82 -16.65 2.96 1.30
N VAL A 83 -15.74 3.00 2.29
CA VAL A 83 -15.95 3.69 3.57
C VAL A 83 -14.67 4.37 4.01
N ALA A 84 -14.77 5.56 4.62
CA ALA A 84 -13.65 6.18 5.32
C ALA A 84 -13.66 5.75 6.79
N LEU A 85 -12.50 5.33 7.32
CA LEU A 85 -12.35 4.90 8.71
C LEU A 85 -11.19 5.63 9.40
N PRO A 86 -11.23 5.79 10.74
CA PRO A 86 -10.07 6.17 11.52
C PRO A 86 -9.11 4.97 11.70
N LEU A 87 -7.90 5.28 12.18
CA LEU A 87 -6.88 4.30 12.56
C LEU A 87 -6.78 4.17 14.08
N LEU A 88 -6.89 2.94 14.56
CA LEU A 88 -6.61 2.56 15.95
C LEU A 88 -5.15 2.13 16.05
N PHE A 89 -4.29 3.07 16.41
CA PHE A 89 -2.86 2.80 16.57
C PHE A 89 -2.56 1.85 17.74
N GLU A 90 -1.65 0.89 17.53
CA GLU A 90 -1.34 -0.15 18.52
C GLU A 90 0.10 -0.69 18.51
N GLY A 91 0.99 -0.14 17.66
CA GLY A 91 2.39 -0.58 17.55
C GLY A 91 3.39 0.59 17.58
N ASP A 92 4.66 0.32 17.28
CA ASP A 92 5.70 1.34 17.19
C ASP A 92 5.54 2.22 15.95
N LEU A 93 5.19 3.47 16.19
CA LEU A 93 4.95 4.46 15.16
C LEU A 93 6.14 5.37 14.85
N ALA A 94 7.30 5.19 15.51
CA ALA A 94 8.44 6.11 15.39
C ALA A 94 8.96 6.25 13.95
N ARG A 95 8.72 5.26 13.08
CA ARG A 95 9.09 5.36 11.67
C ARG A 95 8.20 6.33 10.87
N PHE A 96 6.97 6.51 11.32
CA PHE A 96 5.95 7.31 10.66
C PHE A 96 5.77 8.67 11.34
N PHE A 97 5.66 8.71 12.67
CA PHE A 97 5.27 9.90 13.42
C PHE A 97 6.33 10.31 14.46
N ASP A 98 7.57 10.46 14.00
CA ASP A 98 8.66 11.00 14.81
C ASP A 98 8.80 12.52 14.54
N GLU A 99 8.59 13.34 15.57
CA GLU A 99 8.61 14.81 15.45
C GLU A 99 9.99 15.38 15.08
N GLN A 100 11.09 14.66 15.35
CA GLN A 100 12.43 15.11 14.97
C GLN A 100 12.66 14.96 13.47
N ARG A 101 12.26 13.82 12.90
CA ARG A 101 12.37 13.53 11.46
C ARG A 101 11.25 14.18 10.65
N TRP A 102 10.06 14.30 11.24
CA TRP A 102 8.84 14.79 10.62
C TRP A 102 8.15 15.81 11.53
N PRO A 103 8.63 17.06 11.58
CA PRO A 103 7.98 18.11 12.35
C PRO A 103 6.50 18.26 11.99
N GLY A 104 5.63 18.19 12.99
CA GLY A 104 4.17 18.25 12.86
C GLY A 104 3.48 16.90 12.61
N SER A 105 4.21 15.79 12.49
CA SER A 105 3.64 14.47 12.21
C SER A 105 2.71 13.94 13.31
N SER A 106 2.88 14.34 14.56
CA SER A 106 1.95 14.06 15.66
C SER A 106 0.55 14.64 15.41
N THR A 107 0.45 15.72 14.64
CA THR A 107 -0.84 16.28 14.22
C THR A 107 -1.53 15.37 13.21
N PHE A 108 -0.77 14.81 12.26
CA PHE A 108 -1.29 13.83 11.31
C PHE A 108 -1.74 12.56 12.03
N GLN A 109 -0.95 12.06 12.98
CA GLN A 109 -1.33 10.92 13.82
C GLN A 109 -2.65 11.19 14.56
N ARG A 110 -2.80 12.34 15.21
CA ARG A 110 -4.06 12.71 15.90
C ARG A 110 -5.25 12.75 14.95
N TRP A 111 -5.10 13.30 13.74
CA TRP A 111 -6.18 13.32 12.76
C TRP A 111 -6.56 11.92 12.27
N LEU A 112 -5.58 11.07 12.00
CA LEU A 112 -5.79 9.68 11.58
C LEU A 112 -6.53 8.88 12.66
N GLN A 113 -6.29 9.16 13.94
CA GLN A 113 -6.95 8.51 15.05
C GLN A 113 -8.37 9.05 15.32
N ALA A 114 -8.56 10.37 15.19
CA ALA A 114 -9.80 11.03 15.60
C ALA A 114 -10.86 11.13 14.49
N SER A 115 -10.49 10.91 13.23
CA SER A 115 -11.38 11.20 12.10
C SER A 115 -11.37 10.08 11.06
N ALA A 116 -12.53 9.86 10.44
CA ALA A 116 -12.71 8.95 9.32
C ALA A 116 -12.06 9.52 8.06
N ILE A 117 -10.73 9.40 7.95
CA ILE A 117 -9.93 10.02 6.87
C ILE A 117 -9.05 9.03 6.11
N THR A 118 -9.14 7.73 6.36
CA THR A 118 -8.48 6.70 5.55
C THR A 118 -9.52 5.94 4.72
N PHE A 119 -9.43 6.02 3.40
CA PHE A 119 -10.41 5.39 2.51
C PHE A 119 -10.13 3.89 2.37
N GLN A 120 -11.15 3.08 2.64
CA GLN A 120 -11.14 1.63 2.53
C GLN A 120 -12.01 1.22 1.35
N HIS A 121 -11.51 0.27 0.56
CA HIS A 121 -12.22 -0.26 -0.61
C HIS A 121 -11.87 -1.74 -0.80
N HIS A 122 -12.21 -2.54 0.21
CA HIS A 122 -12.00 -3.99 0.21
C HIS A 122 -13.12 -4.72 0.96
N GLU A 123 -13.44 -5.92 0.48
CA GLU A 123 -14.40 -6.84 1.13
C GLU A 123 -13.71 -7.92 1.98
N TRP A 124 -12.38 -7.96 1.95
CA TRP A 124 -11.58 -8.97 2.65
C TRP A 124 -10.44 -8.28 3.38
N GLY A 125 -10.15 -8.76 4.58
CA GLY A 125 -9.03 -8.27 5.38
C GLY A 125 -8.51 -9.31 6.36
N ILE A 126 -7.36 -9.02 6.95
CA ILE A 126 -6.77 -9.83 8.01
C ILE A 126 -7.38 -9.36 9.34
N LEU A 127 -8.22 -10.17 9.97
CA LEU A 127 -8.74 -9.82 11.30
C LEU A 127 -7.58 -9.72 12.30
N ARG A 128 -7.71 -8.79 13.24
CA ARG A 128 -6.67 -8.58 14.27
C ARG A 128 -6.45 -9.84 15.11
N SER A 129 -7.50 -10.62 15.36
CA SER A 129 -7.46 -11.92 16.03
C SER A 129 -6.70 -12.97 15.20
N THR A 130 -7.05 -13.12 13.92
CA THR A 130 -6.36 -14.03 13.00
C THR A 130 -4.87 -13.72 12.88
N PHE A 131 -4.51 -12.43 12.80
CA PHE A 131 -3.11 -12.00 12.79
C PHE A 131 -2.33 -12.52 14.01
N SER A 132 -2.91 -12.43 15.22
CA SER A 132 -2.26 -12.91 16.44
C SER A 132 -2.17 -14.44 16.52
N GLN A 133 -3.10 -15.16 15.89
CA GLN A 133 -3.14 -16.62 15.93
C GLN A 133 -2.17 -17.28 14.95
N ILE A 134 -1.87 -16.60 13.83
CA ILE A 134 -0.91 -17.08 12.85
C ILE A 134 0.50 -16.67 13.29
N LYS A 135 1.25 -17.64 13.80
CA LYS A 135 2.60 -17.44 14.34
C LYS A 135 3.54 -16.81 13.30
N GLU A 136 3.57 -17.34 12.09
CA GLU A 136 4.47 -16.85 11.03
C GLU A 136 4.20 -15.38 10.68
N LEU A 137 2.93 -14.97 10.73
CA LEU A 137 2.51 -13.60 10.45
C LEU A 137 2.89 -12.64 11.58
N SER A 138 2.61 -13.02 12.83
CA SER A 138 2.93 -12.20 14.02
C SER A 138 4.42 -12.11 14.34
N GLU A 139 5.20 -13.12 13.94
CA GLU A 139 6.67 -13.10 14.00
C GLU A 139 7.31 -12.29 12.85
N SER A 140 6.68 -12.25 11.67
CA SER A 140 7.22 -11.50 10.52
C SER A 140 6.85 -10.02 10.56
N PHE A 141 5.63 -9.70 10.99
CA PHE A 141 5.08 -8.35 10.95
C PHE A 141 4.67 -7.85 12.33
N GLU A 142 4.68 -6.53 12.46
CA GLU A 142 4.10 -5.78 13.56
C GLU A 142 2.88 -5.00 13.04
N VAL A 143 1.75 -5.11 13.74
CA VAL A 143 0.56 -4.28 13.48
C VAL A 143 0.80 -2.90 14.07
N LEU A 144 0.74 -1.88 13.22
CA LEU A 144 0.88 -0.48 13.63
C LEU A 144 -0.48 0.17 13.89
N ALA A 145 -1.49 -0.19 13.09
CA ALA A 145 -2.85 0.25 13.30
C ALA A 145 -3.87 -0.78 12.80
N SER A 146 -5.03 -0.78 13.45
CA SER A 146 -6.24 -1.46 12.99
C SER A 146 -7.33 -0.46 12.61
N SER A 147 -8.36 -0.93 11.93
CA SER A 147 -9.65 -0.24 11.85
C SER A 147 -10.77 -1.21 12.23
N VAL A 148 -11.96 -0.67 12.49
CA VAL A 148 -13.17 -1.44 12.80
C VAL A 148 -14.14 -1.25 11.64
N ASP A 149 -14.56 -2.36 11.02
CA ASP A 149 -15.48 -2.33 9.89
C ASP A 149 -16.91 -1.96 10.30
N GLN A 150 -17.81 -1.82 9.33
CA GLN A 150 -19.22 -1.43 9.59
C GLN A 150 -20.02 -2.45 10.41
N ARG A 151 -19.46 -3.64 10.69
CA ARG A 151 -20.07 -4.68 11.54
C ARG A 151 -19.33 -4.90 12.85
N GLY A 152 -18.38 -4.02 13.19
CA GLY A 152 -17.65 -4.11 14.45
C GLY A 152 -16.45 -5.06 14.42
N GLN A 153 -16.06 -5.59 13.25
CA GLN A 153 -14.89 -6.45 13.14
C GLN A 153 -13.61 -5.62 13.04
N ARG A 154 -12.65 -5.92 13.92
CA ARG A 154 -11.34 -5.27 13.91
C ARG A 154 -10.39 -5.97 12.95
N PHE A 155 -9.85 -5.25 11.98
CA PHE A 155 -8.90 -5.76 10.98
C PHE A 155 -7.63 -4.91 10.94
N VAL A 156 -6.53 -5.52 10.48
CA VAL A 156 -5.22 -4.87 10.32
C VAL A 156 -5.31 -3.83 9.20
N SER A 157 -5.03 -2.56 9.53
CA SER A 157 -5.09 -1.43 8.57
C SER A 157 -3.72 -0.91 8.17
N LEU A 158 -2.72 -1.05 9.04
CA LEU A 158 -1.32 -0.68 8.79
C LEU A 158 -0.41 -1.68 9.50
N MET A 159 0.56 -2.24 8.79
CA MET A 159 1.59 -3.10 9.37
C MET A 159 2.97 -2.84 8.75
N GLN A 160 4.02 -3.20 9.49
CA GLN A 160 5.39 -3.16 9.01
C GLN A 160 6.10 -4.49 9.26
N HIS A 161 7.01 -4.88 8.38
CA HIS A 161 7.85 -6.05 8.62
C HIS A 161 8.87 -5.72 9.72
N ARG A 162 9.10 -6.66 10.65
CA ARG A 162 9.93 -6.41 11.84
C ARG A 162 11.39 -6.16 11.51
N GLN A 163 11.90 -6.78 10.44
CA GLN A 163 13.33 -6.77 10.11
C GLN A 163 13.67 -6.05 8.79
N ALA A 164 12.67 -5.73 7.97
CA ALA A 164 12.85 -5.20 6.62
C ALA A 164 11.97 -3.97 6.45
N PRO A 165 12.35 -2.97 5.64
CA PRO A 165 11.54 -1.78 5.38
C PRO A 165 10.33 -2.08 4.45
N LEU A 166 9.54 -3.10 4.79
CA LEU A 166 8.28 -3.43 4.12
C LEU A 166 7.14 -2.83 4.93
N PHE A 167 6.27 -2.08 4.28
CA PHE A 167 5.10 -1.45 4.87
C PHE A 167 3.87 -1.85 4.08
N ALA A 168 2.75 -2.01 4.76
CA ALA A 168 1.50 -2.29 4.07
C ALA A 168 0.31 -1.60 4.73
N SER A 169 -0.56 -1.03 3.91
CA SER A 169 -1.81 -0.39 4.30
C SER A 169 -3.00 -1.09 3.65
N ALA A 170 -4.04 -1.41 4.42
CA ALA A 170 -5.32 -1.87 3.85
C ALA A 170 -6.08 -0.71 3.19
N PHE A 171 -5.93 0.51 3.73
CA PHE A 171 -6.48 1.73 3.16
C PHE A 171 -5.65 2.26 1.99
N HIS A 172 -6.26 3.15 1.23
CA HIS A 172 -5.69 3.83 0.06
C HIS A 172 -5.22 5.26 0.40
N PRO A 173 -3.94 5.46 0.78
CA PRO A 173 -3.43 6.80 1.08
C PRO A 173 -3.37 7.75 -0.13
N GLU A 174 -3.36 7.22 -1.35
CA GLU A 174 -3.32 8.01 -2.57
C GLU A 174 -4.66 8.70 -2.87
N LYS A 175 -5.77 8.03 -2.55
CA LYS A 175 -7.11 8.44 -3.02
C LYS A 175 -7.56 9.82 -2.53
N PRO A 176 -7.40 10.20 -1.25
CA PRO A 176 -7.79 11.52 -0.75
C PRO A 176 -7.30 12.71 -1.59
N ALA A 177 -6.09 12.61 -2.14
CA ALA A 177 -5.44 13.69 -2.87
C ALA A 177 -5.70 13.67 -4.37
N PHE A 178 -5.93 12.50 -4.97
CA PHE A 178 -5.87 12.35 -6.42
C PHE A 178 -7.17 11.84 -7.06
N GLU A 179 -8.10 11.29 -6.27
CA GLU A 179 -9.17 10.45 -6.79
C GLU A 179 -10.54 10.93 -6.33
N TRP A 180 -11.35 11.44 -7.25
CA TRP A 180 -12.60 12.14 -6.96
C TRP A 180 -13.84 11.24 -7.12
N GLY A 181 -13.64 10.00 -7.56
CA GLY A 181 -14.69 9.10 -7.96
C GLY A 181 -15.49 9.66 -9.13
N VAL A 182 -14.88 10.25 -10.15
CA VAL A 182 -15.61 10.69 -11.36
C VAL A 182 -16.13 9.48 -12.13
N HIS A 183 -17.34 9.60 -12.68
CA HIS A 183 -17.98 8.60 -13.54
C HIS A 183 -18.58 9.26 -14.78
N ARG A 184 -19.04 8.44 -15.74
CA ARG A 184 -19.61 8.88 -17.03
C ARG A 184 -20.77 9.89 -16.93
N HIS A 185 -21.41 9.99 -15.76
CA HIS A 185 -22.54 10.88 -15.48
C HIS A 185 -22.23 11.98 -14.45
N GLY A 186 -20.95 12.28 -14.23
CA GLY A 186 -20.47 13.19 -13.18
C GLY A 186 -19.83 12.43 -12.02
N LEU A 187 -19.67 13.07 -10.85
CA LEU A 187 -19.14 12.41 -9.66
C LEU A 187 -19.99 11.18 -9.28
N LEU A 188 -19.33 10.09 -8.90
CA LEU A 188 -19.92 8.95 -8.22
C LEU A 188 -20.56 9.51 -6.95
N ARG A 189 -21.89 9.58 -6.96
CA ARG A 189 -22.67 10.16 -5.85
C ARG A 189 -22.43 9.47 -4.50
N ASN A 190 -21.85 8.27 -4.52
CA ASN A 190 -21.70 7.41 -3.35
C ASN A 190 -20.24 7.11 -3.01
N THR A 191 -19.23 7.84 -3.51
CA THR A 191 -17.85 7.59 -3.05
C THR A 191 -17.64 8.14 -1.64
N ALA A 192 -17.02 7.35 -0.77
CA ALA A 192 -16.66 7.75 0.58
C ALA A 192 -15.22 8.27 0.70
N ILE A 193 -14.57 8.62 -0.43
CA ILE A 193 -13.21 9.17 -0.41
C ILE A 193 -13.21 10.51 0.36
N PRO A 194 -12.42 10.63 1.44
CA PRO A 194 -12.38 11.84 2.22
C PRO A 194 -11.43 12.87 1.57
N HIS A 195 -11.95 14.07 1.30
CA HIS A 195 -11.20 15.17 0.66
C HIS A 195 -10.91 16.36 1.58
N SER A 196 -11.11 16.21 2.89
CA SER A 196 -10.78 17.27 3.84
C SER A 196 -9.27 17.56 3.82
N ARG A 197 -8.88 18.78 4.20
CA ARG A 197 -7.45 19.14 4.37
C ARG A 197 -6.69 18.12 5.23
N GLN A 198 -7.34 17.62 6.28
CA GLN A 198 -6.76 16.62 7.19
C GLN A 198 -6.52 15.30 6.46
N ALA A 199 -7.50 14.84 5.66
CA ALA A 199 -7.37 13.62 4.87
C ALA A 199 -6.25 13.73 3.84
N VAL A 200 -6.18 14.83 3.09
CA VAL A 200 -5.12 15.03 2.08
C VAL A 200 -3.74 15.03 2.74
N LEU A 201 -3.52 15.88 3.75
CA LEU A 201 -2.20 16.03 4.36
C LEU A 201 -1.74 14.78 5.10
N ALA A 202 -2.62 14.17 5.90
CA ALA A 202 -2.24 13.00 6.69
C ALA A 202 -1.99 11.76 5.83
N ASN A 203 -2.70 11.59 4.71
CA ASN A 203 -2.46 10.44 3.84
C ASN A 203 -1.23 10.63 2.93
N LEU A 204 -0.97 11.84 2.43
CA LEU A 204 0.26 12.14 1.67
C LEU A 204 1.53 11.94 2.52
N HIS A 205 1.43 12.09 3.85
CA HIS A 205 2.53 11.81 4.77
C HIS A 205 3.09 10.39 4.64
N PHE A 206 2.24 9.38 4.41
CA PHE A 206 2.70 8.01 4.20
C PHE A 206 3.61 7.88 2.96
N GLY A 207 3.27 8.58 1.87
CA GLY A 207 4.10 8.65 0.67
C GLY A 207 5.45 9.33 0.95
N ALA A 208 5.45 10.40 1.74
CA ALA A 208 6.69 11.08 2.15
C ALA A 208 7.59 10.14 2.98
N VAL A 209 7.02 9.38 3.93
CA VAL A 209 7.73 8.38 4.73
C VAL A 209 8.35 7.31 3.83
N PHE A 210 7.61 6.78 2.85
CA PHE A 210 8.12 5.78 1.91
C PHE A 210 9.30 6.32 1.08
N VAL A 211 9.16 7.50 0.48
CA VAL A 211 10.24 8.13 -0.31
C VAL A 211 11.47 8.39 0.56
N GLN A 212 11.29 8.75 1.83
CA GLN A 212 12.42 8.91 2.75
C GLN A 212 13.15 7.60 3.03
N GLN A 213 12.47 6.46 3.05
CA GLN A 213 13.15 5.16 3.10
C GLN A 213 13.91 4.87 1.81
N ALA A 214 13.36 5.25 0.65
CA ALA A 214 13.99 5.01 -0.65
C ALA A 214 15.31 5.78 -0.79
N ARG A 215 15.42 6.97 -0.18
CA ARG A 215 16.66 7.77 -0.13
C ARG A 215 17.80 7.13 0.66
N ARG A 216 17.55 6.04 1.40
CA ARG A 216 18.56 5.38 2.25
C ARG A 216 19.35 4.30 1.51
N ASN A 217 19.21 4.20 0.19
CA ASN A 217 20.11 3.45 -0.67
C ASN A 217 20.55 4.30 -1.86
N PHE A 218 21.69 3.95 -2.44
CA PHE A 218 22.30 4.67 -3.56
C PHE A 218 22.21 3.88 -4.88
N ARG A 219 21.20 3.01 -5.00
CA ARG A 219 20.91 2.29 -6.25
C ARG A 219 20.61 3.31 -7.34
N ARG A 220 21.09 3.04 -8.55
CA ARG A 220 20.94 3.94 -9.69
C ARG A 220 21.04 3.15 -10.97
N PHE A 221 20.27 3.56 -11.97
CA PHE A 221 20.44 3.13 -13.35
C PHE A 221 21.53 3.96 -14.05
N GLU A 222 22.07 3.42 -15.15
CA GLU A 222 22.79 4.24 -16.13
C GLU A 222 21.84 5.27 -16.75
N LYS A 223 22.34 6.47 -17.08
CA LYS A 223 21.48 7.59 -17.50
C LYS A 223 20.60 7.28 -18.72
N ALA A 224 21.18 6.61 -19.72
CA ALA A 224 20.46 6.23 -20.93
C ALA A 224 19.36 5.20 -20.63
N ASP A 225 19.67 4.24 -19.75
CA ASP A 225 18.73 3.21 -19.32
C ASP A 225 17.57 3.82 -18.50
N LEU A 226 17.90 4.71 -17.54
CA LEU A 226 16.90 5.43 -16.76
C LEU A 226 15.93 6.21 -17.65
N SER A 227 16.46 6.95 -18.63
CA SER A 227 15.64 7.79 -19.50
C SER A 227 14.55 7.02 -20.25
N ASN A 228 14.75 5.73 -20.51
CA ASN A 228 13.78 4.87 -21.20
C ASN A 228 12.75 4.23 -20.24
N ARG A 229 13.00 4.25 -18.93
CA ARG A 229 12.19 3.54 -17.92
C ARG A 229 11.24 4.44 -17.13
N LEU A 230 11.44 5.76 -17.18
CA LEU A 230 10.61 6.70 -16.46
C LEU A 230 9.17 6.68 -16.98
N ILE A 231 8.21 6.81 -16.06
CA ILE A 231 6.78 6.86 -16.38
C ILE A 231 6.42 7.99 -17.37
N PHE A 232 7.28 9.00 -17.50
CA PHE A 232 7.13 10.11 -18.45
C PHE A 232 7.15 9.67 -19.92
N ASN A 233 7.62 8.46 -20.22
CA ASN A 233 7.58 7.88 -21.57
C ASN A 233 6.21 7.26 -21.91
N SER A 234 5.27 7.20 -20.97
CA SER A 234 3.98 6.55 -21.16
C SER A 234 2.84 7.56 -21.14
N PRO A 235 1.87 7.47 -22.06
CA PRO A 235 0.70 8.33 -22.04
C PRO A 235 -0.24 7.93 -20.90
N ILE A 236 -0.87 8.94 -20.30
CA ILE A 236 -1.94 8.76 -19.33
C ILE A 236 -3.30 8.90 -20.02
N PHE A 237 -4.26 8.04 -19.67
CA PHE A 237 -5.58 8.00 -20.26
C PHE A 237 -6.64 8.39 -19.25
N TYR A 238 -7.54 9.29 -19.64
CA TYR A 238 -8.71 9.63 -18.83
C TYR A 238 -9.75 8.50 -18.88
N THR A 239 -9.79 7.68 -17.84
CA THR A 239 -10.59 6.45 -17.75
C THR A 239 -11.94 6.63 -17.07
N ALA A 240 -12.15 7.73 -16.34
CA ALA A 240 -13.38 7.96 -15.56
C ALA A 240 -14.69 7.89 -16.39
N ARG A 241 -14.61 8.15 -17.69
CA ARG A 241 -15.75 8.11 -18.62
C ARG A 241 -15.90 6.78 -19.37
N LEU A 242 -15.06 5.79 -19.09
CA LEU A 242 -15.08 4.47 -19.72
C LEU A 242 -15.75 3.45 -18.79
N PRO A 243 -17.09 3.29 -18.85
CA PRO A 243 -17.85 2.46 -17.90
C PRO A 243 -17.48 0.97 -17.92
N GLN A 244 -16.78 0.52 -18.96
CA GLN A 244 -16.43 -0.88 -19.21
C GLN A 244 -15.10 -1.29 -18.56
N LEU A 245 -14.22 -0.33 -18.25
CA LEU A 245 -12.81 -0.62 -18.03
C LEU A 245 -12.42 -0.54 -16.56
N ILE A 246 -12.68 0.58 -15.89
CA ILE A 246 -12.14 0.84 -14.56
C ILE A 246 -13.10 1.75 -13.79
N ARG A 247 -13.64 1.25 -12.67
CA ARG A 247 -14.38 2.07 -11.71
C ARG A 247 -13.38 2.60 -10.68
N TYR A 248 -13.59 3.83 -10.20
CA TYR A 248 -12.82 4.44 -9.11
C TYR A 248 -11.39 4.90 -9.45
N PHE A 249 -11.08 5.15 -10.73
CA PHE A 249 -9.85 5.82 -11.17
C PHE A 249 -10.13 6.82 -12.29
N GLU A 250 -9.77 8.09 -12.04
CA GLU A 250 -9.93 9.17 -13.02
C GLU A 250 -9.06 8.94 -14.25
N GLU A 251 -7.81 8.56 -14.00
CA GLU A 251 -6.77 8.42 -15.01
C GLU A 251 -5.98 7.12 -14.78
N CYS A 252 -5.56 6.46 -15.87
CA CYS A 252 -4.76 5.25 -15.81
C CYS A 252 -3.67 5.26 -16.88
N TYR A 253 -2.53 4.66 -16.56
CA TYR A 253 -1.53 4.25 -17.53
C TYR A 253 -1.88 2.84 -18.03
N ILE A 254 -1.92 2.64 -19.35
CA ILE A 254 -2.22 1.36 -19.98
C ILE A 254 -0.98 0.92 -20.76
N PHE A 255 -0.46 -0.26 -20.42
CA PHE A 255 0.74 -0.85 -21.01
C PHE A 255 0.37 -2.09 -21.84
N SER A 256 1.08 -2.30 -22.95
CA SER A 256 0.96 -3.46 -23.84
C SER A 256 2.10 -4.45 -23.66
#